data_AF-A0A4R5H8F6-F1
#
_entry.id   AF-A0A4R5H8F6-F1
#
_cell.length_a   1.000
_cell.length_b   1.000
_cell.length_c   1.000
_cell.angle_alpha   90.00
_cell.angle_beta   90.00
_cell.angle_gamma   90.00
#
_symmetry.space_group_name_H-M   'P 1'
#
loop_
_entity.id
_entity.type
_entity.pdbx_description
1 polymer ?
#
loop_
_entity_poly.entity_id
_entity_poly.type
_entity_poly.pdbx_seq_one_letter_code
_entity_poly.pdbx_strand_id
1 'polypeptide(L)'
;MKIRTLLFGAGQGARQYIENNSSSREFVGFLDNDESKHETSFEGLPIYAPFMLGELIYDQIVITTQWALDVQKQLINDFGVDVNKVVLPEKKQLKKPTPFLNPVSLDLARHIVKAINTLAIERELPLATDFGTLLGIVRDDDIIPWDDDIDFSVPVERAEAAEAVCQRFVEEQPRTLFWRLEKLKNNAGKSAGLLIKFTDPNGEVSEFTTSVCFRENVDGNALHMPSLGMWYAPVEYFDQTEVFLWKGTQIQVPKNYLSYLSFVYGDWKVPKKDIQLSDYAHTREVSFEDVKSAAMSCELLEQSNAR
;
A
#
# COMPACT_ATOMS: atom_id res chain seq x y z
N MET A 1 -3.89 -3.87 21.45
CA MET A 1 -5.33 -3.96 21.15
C MET A 1 -5.64 -2.82 20.19
N LYS A 2 -6.35 -3.08 19.07
CA LYS A 2 -6.71 -2.01 18.13
C LYS A 2 -7.80 -1.12 18.73
N ILE A 3 -7.84 0.16 18.35
CA ILE A 3 -8.86 1.10 18.82
C ILE A 3 -10.14 0.88 18.00
N ARG A 4 -11.25 0.53 18.66
CA ARG A 4 -12.56 0.38 18.01
C ARG A 4 -13.11 1.74 17.66
N THR A 5 -13.29 1.98 16.37
CA THR A 5 -13.54 3.30 15.82
C THR A 5 -14.84 3.33 15.03
N LEU A 6 -15.73 4.25 15.38
CA LEU A 6 -16.84 4.68 14.53
C LEU A 6 -16.40 5.89 13.70
N LEU A 7 -16.86 5.96 12.45
CA LEU A 7 -16.57 7.10 11.57
C LEU A 7 -17.84 7.91 11.33
N PHE A 8 -17.83 9.20 11.66
CA PHE A 8 -18.95 10.07 11.36
C PHE A 8 -18.79 10.67 9.96
N GLY A 9 -19.72 10.32 9.07
CA GLY A 9 -19.74 10.59 7.64
C GLY A 9 -19.28 9.38 6.82
N ALA A 10 -20.18 8.83 5.98
CA ALA A 10 -19.84 7.76 5.04
C ALA A 10 -19.52 8.36 3.66
N GLY A 11 -18.26 8.71 3.44
CA GLY A 11 -17.79 9.34 2.19
C GLY A 11 -16.28 9.20 1.98
N GLN A 12 -15.73 9.94 1.01
CA GLN A 12 -14.33 9.80 0.58
C GLN A 12 -13.32 10.02 1.71
N GLY A 13 -13.53 11.02 2.59
CA GLY A 13 -12.66 11.25 3.74
C GLY A 13 -12.62 10.05 4.69
N ALA A 14 -13.74 9.33 4.82
CA ALA A 14 -13.85 8.14 5.65
C ALA A 14 -13.10 6.95 5.04
N ARG A 15 -13.20 6.76 3.71
CA ARG A 15 -12.40 5.77 2.97
C ARG A 15 -10.91 5.99 3.19
N GLN A 16 -10.41 7.21 2.94
CA GLN A 16 -9.00 7.51 3.16
C GLN A 16 -8.57 7.32 4.61
N TYR A 17 -9.45 7.65 5.57
CA TYR A 17 -9.14 7.42 6.98
C TYR A 17 -9.00 5.93 7.31
N ILE A 18 -9.85 5.08 6.73
CA ILE A 18 -9.76 3.62 6.87
C ILE A 18 -8.43 3.11 6.32
N GLU A 19 -8.12 3.45 5.08
CA GLU A 19 -6.87 3.08 4.40
C GLU A 19 -5.65 3.45 5.25
N ASN A 20 -5.60 4.70 5.71
CA ASN A 20 -4.47 5.26 6.44
C ASN A 20 -4.33 4.77 7.89
N ASN A 21 -5.35 4.17 8.51
CA ASN A 21 -5.35 3.84 9.95
C ASN A 21 -5.76 2.39 10.29
N SER A 22 -5.93 1.52 9.29
CA SER A 22 -6.34 0.11 9.47
C SER A 22 -5.37 -0.73 10.32
N SER A 23 -4.09 -0.36 10.38
CA SER A 23 -3.08 -1.05 11.18
C SER A 23 -3.29 -0.88 12.69
N SER A 24 -3.76 0.29 13.12
CA SER A 24 -3.93 0.65 14.55
C SER A 24 -5.39 0.64 15.02
N ARG A 25 -6.35 0.57 14.09
CA ARG A 25 -7.79 0.67 14.37
C ARG A 25 -8.58 -0.52 13.86
N GLU A 26 -9.65 -0.82 14.58
CA GLU A 26 -10.72 -1.72 14.15
C GLU A 26 -11.94 -0.84 13.87
N PHE A 27 -12.47 -0.87 12.65
CA PHE A 27 -13.59 -0.03 12.28
C PHE A 27 -14.91 -0.76 12.50
N VAL A 28 -15.79 -0.17 13.31
CA VAL A 28 -17.06 -0.78 13.75
C VAL A 28 -18.19 -0.47 12.78
N GLY A 29 -18.12 0.70 12.13
CA GLY A 29 -19.15 1.20 11.22
C GLY A 29 -19.13 2.71 11.10
N PHE A 30 -20.14 3.24 10.41
CA PHE A 30 -20.31 4.66 10.17
C PHE A 30 -21.50 5.21 10.93
N LEU A 31 -21.48 6.51 11.18
CA LEU A 31 -22.63 7.30 11.62
C LEU A 31 -22.88 8.35 10.54
N ASP A 32 -24.13 8.56 10.13
CA ASP A 32 -24.46 9.60 9.16
C ASP A 32 -25.80 10.25 9.52
N ASN A 33 -25.94 11.56 9.31
CA ASN A 33 -27.22 12.24 9.55
C ASN A 33 -28.21 12.02 8.41
N ASP A 34 -27.74 11.53 7.26
CA ASP A 34 -28.58 11.18 6.12
C ASP A 34 -29.31 9.86 6.34
N GLU A 35 -30.61 9.94 6.65
CA GLU A 35 -31.48 8.78 6.87
C GLU A 35 -31.49 7.80 5.69
N SER A 36 -31.28 8.27 4.45
CA SER A 36 -31.27 7.41 3.27
C SER A 36 -30.10 6.42 3.26
N LYS A 37 -29.07 6.67 4.07
CA LYS A 37 -27.89 5.80 4.20
C LYS A 37 -28.02 4.80 5.35
N HIS A 38 -28.94 4.98 6.28
CA HIS A 38 -29.07 4.07 7.42
C HIS A 38 -29.46 2.66 6.95
N GLU A 39 -29.03 1.65 7.70
CA GLU A 39 -29.25 0.23 7.35
C GLU A 39 -28.59 -0.22 6.04
N THR A 40 -27.81 0.65 5.39
CA THR A 40 -26.93 0.30 4.27
C THR A 40 -25.50 0.08 4.75
N SER A 41 -24.59 -0.19 3.81
CA SER A 41 -23.16 -0.32 4.10
C SER A 41 -22.31 0.55 3.18
N PHE A 42 -21.15 0.95 3.69
CA PHE A 42 -20.10 1.64 2.95
C PHE A 42 -18.77 0.95 3.30
N GLU A 43 -17.88 0.71 2.32
CA GLU A 43 -16.62 -0.03 2.55
C GLU A 43 -16.82 -1.37 3.32
N GLY A 44 -17.95 -2.06 3.08
CA GLY A 44 -18.28 -3.32 3.75
C GLY A 44 -18.70 -3.20 5.22
N LEU A 45 -18.82 -2.00 5.78
CA LEU A 45 -19.24 -1.77 7.16
C LEU A 45 -20.63 -1.09 7.22
N PRO A 46 -21.44 -1.37 8.25
CA PRO A 46 -22.77 -0.80 8.39
C PRO A 46 -22.76 0.71 8.66
N ILE A 47 -23.79 1.40 8.17
CA ILE A 47 -24.06 2.81 8.47
C ILE A 47 -25.23 2.89 9.44
N TYR A 48 -24.98 3.46 10.62
CA TYR A 48 -25.95 3.60 11.70
C TYR A 48 -26.49 5.02 11.78
N ALA A 49 -27.70 5.13 12.31
CA ALA A 49 -28.23 6.40 12.76
C ALA A 49 -27.50 6.84 14.05
N PRO A 50 -27.24 8.15 14.23
CA PRO A 50 -26.55 8.65 15.43
C PRO A 50 -27.23 8.31 16.76
N PHE A 51 -28.57 8.18 16.78
CA PHE A 51 -29.30 7.80 18.01
C PHE A 51 -29.00 6.36 18.48
N MET A 52 -28.46 5.50 17.60
CA MET A 52 -28.06 4.13 17.93
C MET A 52 -26.75 4.07 18.73
N LEU A 53 -26.07 5.20 18.95
CA LEU A 53 -24.77 5.27 19.64
C LEU A 53 -24.74 4.54 21.00
N GLY A 54 -25.86 4.52 21.73
CA GLY A 54 -25.95 3.84 23.03
C GLY A 54 -25.91 2.31 22.94
N GLU A 55 -26.17 1.74 21.77
CA GLU A 55 -26.19 0.29 21.51
C GLU A 55 -24.86 -0.21 20.93
N LEU A 56 -24.01 0.70 20.48
CA LEU A 56 -22.75 0.40 19.80
C LEU A 56 -21.59 0.34 20.79
N ILE A 57 -20.68 -0.61 20.56
CA ILE A 57 -19.46 -0.73 21.36
C ILE A 57 -18.28 -0.11 20.59
N TYR A 58 -17.76 1.00 21.11
CA TYR A 58 -16.66 1.75 20.49
C TYR A 58 -15.78 2.44 21.54
N ASP A 59 -14.54 2.71 21.14
CA ASP A 59 -13.57 3.46 21.94
C ASP A 59 -13.54 4.93 21.51
N GLN A 60 -13.62 5.21 20.20
CA GLN A 60 -13.62 6.57 19.65
C GLN A 60 -14.60 6.75 18.48
N ILE A 61 -15.05 7.99 18.26
CA ILE A 61 -15.74 8.46 17.06
C ILE A 61 -14.82 9.45 16.35
N VAL A 62 -14.45 9.16 15.11
CA VAL A 62 -13.64 10.04 14.27
C VAL A 62 -14.55 10.75 13.27
N ILE A 63 -14.47 12.07 13.20
CA ILE A 63 -15.32 12.87 12.30
C ILE A 63 -14.63 13.06 10.96
N THR A 64 -15.20 12.50 9.90
CA THR A 64 -14.60 12.47 8.54
C THR A 64 -15.38 13.24 7.50
N THR A 65 -16.40 13.99 7.93
CA THR A 65 -17.23 14.85 7.09
C THR A 65 -16.76 16.31 7.11
N GLN A 66 -17.16 17.08 6.10
CA GLN A 66 -16.88 18.52 5.99
C GLN A 66 -17.55 19.35 7.10
N TRP A 67 -18.67 18.87 7.69
CA TRP A 67 -19.40 19.54 8.77
C TRP A 67 -18.81 19.23 10.15
N ALA A 68 -17.49 19.11 10.25
CA ALA A 68 -16.84 18.48 11.40
C ALA A 68 -17.15 19.14 12.75
N LEU A 69 -17.22 20.48 12.77
CA LEU A 69 -17.50 21.24 13.99
C LEU A 69 -18.97 21.11 14.45
N ASP A 70 -19.90 21.02 13.51
CA ASP A 70 -21.32 20.86 13.83
C ASP A 70 -21.62 19.45 14.30
N VAL A 71 -21.02 18.45 13.63
CA VAL A 71 -21.07 17.05 14.09
C VAL A 71 -20.43 16.89 15.46
N GLN A 72 -19.29 17.55 15.73
CA GLN A 72 -18.66 17.50 17.05
C GLN A 72 -19.60 18.00 18.14
N LYS A 73 -20.27 19.15 17.90
CA LYS A 73 -21.27 19.68 18.83
C LYS A 73 -22.45 18.72 19.00
N GLN A 74 -22.97 18.16 17.91
CA GLN A 74 -24.08 17.21 17.92
C GLN A 74 -23.75 15.98 18.78
N LEU A 75 -22.58 15.38 18.57
CA LEU A 75 -22.14 14.21 19.34
C LEU A 75 -22.06 14.50 20.83
N ILE A 76 -21.50 15.65 21.21
CA ILE A 76 -21.28 16.00 22.62
C ILE A 76 -22.59 16.46 23.28
N ASN A 77 -23.33 17.37 22.64
CA ASN A 77 -24.45 18.05 23.26
C ASN A 77 -25.76 17.26 23.13
N ASP A 78 -26.00 16.67 21.96
CA ASP A 78 -27.29 16.05 21.66
C ASP A 78 -27.26 14.55 22.02
N PHE A 79 -26.13 13.88 21.79
CA PHE A 79 -25.95 12.46 22.09
C PHE A 79 -25.13 12.16 23.35
N GLY A 80 -24.62 13.18 24.04
CA GLY A 80 -23.93 13.03 25.32
C GLY A 80 -22.62 12.24 25.24
N VAL A 81 -21.97 12.20 24.08
CA VAL A 81 -20.70 11.49 23.91
C VAL A 81 -19.60 12.24 24.68
N ASP A 82 -18.82 11.49 25.46
CA ASP A 82 -17.64 12.02 26.14
C ASP A 82 -16.70 12.68 25.12
N VAL A 83 -16.34 13.95 25.37
CA VAL A 83 -15.46 14.75 24.52
C VAL A 83 -14.13 14.03 24.20
N ASN A 84 -13.62 13.23 25.13
CA ASN A 84 -12.36 12.49 24.95
C ASN A 84 -12.48 11.33 23.94
N LYS A 85 -13.71 10.91 23.60
CA LYS A 85 -13.99 9.92 22.57
C LYS A 85 -14.19 10.53 21.19
N VAL A 86 -14.37 11.85 21.08
CA VAL A 86 -14.63 12.53 19.80
C VAL A 86 -13.32 13.07 19.23
N VAL A 87 -12.91 12.54 18.08
CA VAL A 87 -11.64 12.84 17.44
C VAL A 87 -11.87 13.60 16.13
N LEU A 88 -11.22 14.76 16.02
CA LEU A 88 -11.02 15.46 14.75
C LEU A 88 -9.71 14.97 14.14
N PRO A 89 -9.73 14.24 13.01
CA PRO A 89 -8.52 13.71 12.41
C PRO A 89 -7.66 14.83 11.81
N GLU A 90 -6.35 14.62 11.77
CA GLU A 90 -5.46 15.50 11.02
C GLU A 90 -5.80 15.44 9.52
N LYS A 91 -5.67 16.55 8.81
CA LYS A 91 -6.00 16.61 7.36
C LYS A 91 -5.28 15.56 6.53
N LYS A 92 -4.06 15.17 6.91
CA LYS A 92 -3.27 14.14 6.21
C LYS A 92 -3.91 12.75 6.29
N GLN A 93 -4.60 12.45 7.39
CA GLN A 93 -5.29 11.17 7.58
C GLN A 93 -6.52 11.02 6.67
N LEU A 94 -7.02 12.13 6.09
CA LEU A 94 -8.18 12.15 5.18
C LEU A 94 -7.79 12.25 3.70
N LYS A 95 -6.50 12.21 3.35
CA LYS A 95 -6.00 12.34 1.98
C LYS A 95 -5.27 11.09 1.54
N LYS A 96 -5.22 10.85 0.23
CA LYS A 96 -4.27 9.87 -0.34
C LYS A 96 -2.84 10.32 0.03
N PRO A 97 -2.00 9.43 0.57
CA PRO A 97 -0.61 9.76 0.82
C PRO A 97 0.09 10.07 -0.52
N THR A 98 0.92 11.11 -0.52
CA THR A 98 1.79 11.45 -1.66
C THR A 98 3.21 11.68 -1.11
N PRO A 99 3.84 10.62 -0.59
CA PRO A 99 5.12 10.70 0.12
C PRO A 99 6.20 11.35 -0.75
N PHE A 100 6.16 11.15 -2.07
CA PHE A 100 7.19 11.63 -2.99
C PHE A 100 7.06 13.11 -3.37
N LEU A 101 6.04 13.83 -2.88
CA LEU A 101 6.05 15.31 -2.89
C LEU A 101 6.99 15.88 -1.82
N ASN A 102 7.33 15.10 -0.78
CA ASN A 102 8.37 15.46 0.18
C ASN A 102 9.75 15.13 -0.44
N PRO A 103 10.64 16.11 -0.63
CA PRO A 103 11.95 15.87 -1.23
C PRO A 103 12.81 14.85 -0.47
N VAL A 104 12.73 14.83 0.86
CA VAL A 104 13.50 13.89 1.70
C VAL A 104 13.00 12.46 1.49
N SER A 105 11.68 12.26 1.43
CA SER A 105 11.08 10.96 1.10
C SER A 105 11.40 10.51 -0.31
N LEU A 106 11.37 11.41 -1.29
CA LEU A 106 11.73 11.10 -2.67
C LEU A 106 13.20 10.67 -2.79
N ASP A 107 14.11 11.36 -2.09
CA ASP A 107 15.53 10.98 -2.05
C ASP A 107 15.74 9.61 -1.37
N LEU A 108 15.02 9.33 -0.28
CA LEU A 108 15.03 8.01 0.34
C LEU A 108 14.52 6.92 -0.62
N ALA A 109 13.44 7.19 -1.36
CA ALA A 109 12.88 6.25 -2.32
C ALA A 109 13.87 5.95 -3.47
N ARG A 110 14.53 6.98 -4.00
CA ARG A 110 15.62 6.82 -4.99
C ARG A 110 16.77 5.98 -4.43
N HIS A 111 17.17 6.22 -3.18
CA HIS A 111 18.18 5.43 -2.49
C HIS A 111 17.77 3.96 -2.35
N ILE A 112 16.54 3.69 -1.90
CA ILE A 112 16.00 2.33 -1.78
C ILE A 112 16.09 1.59 -3.12
N VAL A 113 15.62 2.21 -4.21
CA VAL A 113 15.67 1.61 -5.55
C VAL A 113 17.10 1.26 -5.95
N LYS A 114 18.05 2.18 -5.74
CA LYS A 114 19.46 1.98 -6.09
C LYS A 114 20.13 0.90 -5.24
N ALA A 115 19.90 0.93 -3.92
CA ALA A 115 20.54 0.03 -2.97
C ALA A 115 20.03 -1.41 -3.12
N ILE A 116 18.72 -1.63 -3.20
CA ILE A 116 18.14 -2.96 -3.39
C ILE A 116 18.59 -3.55 -4.73
N ASN A 117 18.60 -2.76 -5.81
CA ASN A 117 19.09 -3.23 -7.10
C ASN A 117 20.58 -3.62 -7.06
N THR A 118 21.42 -2.81 -6.41
CA THR A 118 22.84 -3.12 -6.23
C THR A 118 23.02 -4.46 -5.50
N LEU A 119 22.32 -4.66 -4.38
CA LEU A 119 22.36 -5.90 -3.60
C LEU A 119 21.82 -7.09 -4.39
N ALA A 120 20.76 -6.90 -5.17
CA ALA A 120 20.18 -7.96 -6.01
C ALA A 120 21.15 -8.39 -7.12
N ILE A 121 21.79 -7.44 -7.81
CA ILE A 121 22.79 -7.71 -8.85
C ILE A 121 24.00 -8.46 -8.26
N GLU A 122 24.53 -8.01 -7.11
CA GLU A 122 25.61 -8.70 -6.39
C GLU A 122 25.30 -10.16 -6.05
N ARG A 123 24.01 -10.49 -5.89
CA ARG A 123 23.52 -11.82 -5.50
C ARG A 123 22.92 -12.62 -6.68
N GLU A 124 23.04 -12.11 -7.90
CA GLU A 124 22.45 -12.70 -9.10
C GLU A 124 20.94 -13.00 -8.90
N LEU A 125 20.24 -12.10 -8.19
CA LEU A 125 18.80 -12.17 -7.96
C LEU A 125 18.09 -11.43 -9.11
N PRO A 126 17.23 -12.10 -9.91
CA PRO A 126 16.41 -11.44 -10.92
C PRO A 126 15.28 -10.65 -10.26
N LEU A 127 15.58 -9.41 -9.86
CA LEU A 127 14.67 -8.48 -9.21
C LEU A 127 14.28 -7.39 -10.20
N ALA A 128 13.09 -7.44 -10.75
CA ALA A 128 12.61 -6.45 -11.69
C ALA A 128 11.99 -5.27 -10.95
N THR A 129 12.41 -4.04 -11.26
CA THR A 129 11.70 -2.83 -10.87
C THR A 129 10.37 -2.79 -11.63
N ASP A 130 9.25 -2.63 -10.94
CA ASP A 130 7.92 -2.98 -11.48
C ASP A 130 6.92 -1.82 -11.35
N PHE A 131 5.73 -2.00 -11.94
CA PHE A 131 4.55 -1.14 -11.82
C PHE A 131 4.82 0.37 -11.89
N GLY A 132 4.34 1.15 -10.92
CA GLY A 132 4.39 2.62 -10.92
C GLY A 132 5.82 3.13 -10.84
N THR A 133 6.68 2.42 -10.10
CA THR A 133 8.11 2.72 -9.98
C THR A 133 8.81 2.63 -11.34
N LEU A 134 8.65 1.51 -12.06
CA LEU A 134 9.21 1.36 -13.40
C LEU A 134 8.65 2.40 -14.37
N LEU A 135 7.33 2.61 -14.34
CA LEU A 135 6.66 3.57 -15.20
C LEU A 135 7.24 4.98 -15.02
N GLY A 136 7.40 5.43 -13.77
CA GLY A 136 8.03 6.70 -13.46
C GLY A 136 9.45 6.79 -14.01
N ILE A 137 10.29 5.82 -13.64
CA ILE A 137 11.71 5.80 -14.04
C ILE A 137 11.87 5.87 -15.55
N VAL A 138 11.04 5.15 -16.31
CA VAL A 138 11.14 5.09 -17.77
C VAL A 138 10.52 6.30 -18.44
N ARG A 139 9.37 6.80 -17.95
CA ARG A 139 8.63 7.91 -18.59
C ARG A 139 9.16 9.28 -18.18
N ASP A 140 9.40 9.45 -16.90
CA ASP A 140 9.65 10.74 -16.24
C ASP A 140 11.12 10.89 -15.79
N ASP A 141 11.97 9.88 -16.05
CA ASP A 141 13.35 9.75 -15.53
C ASP A 141 13.44 9.78 -13.98
N ASP A 142 12.32 9.54 -13.29
CA ASP A 142 12.25 9.59 -11.83
C ASP A 142 10.99 8.92 -11.26
N ILE A 143 10.92 8.78 -9.94
CA ILE A 143 9.72 8.27 -9.26
C ILE A 143 8.55 9.25 -9.45
N ILE A 144 7.35 8.72 -9.68
CA ILE A 144 6.14 9.51 -9.91
C ILE A 144 5.82 10.32 -8.63
N PRO A 145 5.71 11.66 -8.67
CA PRO A 145 5.56 12.46 -7.45
C PRO A 145 4.29 12.21 -6.64
N TRP A 146 3.24 11.67 -7.28
CA TRP A 146 1.94 11.36 -6.66
C TRP A 146 1.73 9.85 -6.44
N ASP A 147 2.75 9.02 -6.69
CA ASP A 147 2.78 7.64 -6.21
C ASP A 147 3.01 7.61 -4.69
N ASP A 148 2.72 6.45 -4.11
CA ASP A 148 2.77 6.21 -2.67
C ASP A 148 3.62 5.01 -2.23
N ASP A 149 4.23 4.28 -3.15
CA ASP A 149 5.05 3.11 -2.87
C ASP A 149 6.22 2.92 -3.86
N ILE A 150 7.02 1.89 -3.59
CA ILE A 150 8.08 1.41 -4.48
C ILE A 150 7.88 -0.07 -4.74
N ASP A 151 7.88 -0.48 -6.01
CA ASP A 151 7.55 -1.84 -6.42
C ASP A 151 8.70 -2.56 -7.11
N PHE A 152 8.91 -3.80 -6.68
CA PHE A 152 9.74 -4.79 -7.33
C PHE A 152 9.00 -6.12 -7.47
N SER A 153 9.43 -6.91 -8.44
CA SER A 153 9.00 -8.30 -8.57
C SER A 153 10.16 -9.28 -8.72
N VAL A 154 9.94 -10.48 -8.20
CA VAL A 154 10.90 -11.59 -8.21
C VAL A 154 10.15 -12.90 -8.51
N PRO A 155 10.70 -13.83 -9.30
CA PRO A 155 10.13 -15.18 -9.43
C PRO A 155 10.02 -15.87 -8.07
N VAL A 156 8.88 -16.52 -7.78
CA VAL A 156 8.62 -17.14 -6.47
C VAL A 156 9.65 -18.19 -6.07
N GLU A 157 10.30 -18.85 -7.05
CA GLU A 157 11.38 -19.81 -6.84
C GLU A 157 12.64 -19.17 -6.22
N ARG A 158 12.75 -17.84 -6.26
CA ARG A 158 13.85 -17.05 -5.71
C ARG A 158 13.47 -16.31 -4.42
N ALA A 159 12.34 -16.67 -3.80
CA ALA A 159 11.82 -16.00 -2.60
C ALA A 159 12.84 -15.93 -1.43
N GLU A 160 13.56 -17.03 -1.16
CA GLU A 160 14.57 -17.04 -0.09
C GLU A 160 15.74 -16.08 -0.36
N ALA A 161 16.17 -15.99 -1.62
CA ALA A 161 17.22 -15.06 -2.03
C ALA A 161 16.74 -13.59 -1.94
N ALA A 162 15.48 -13.33 -2.29
CA ALA A 162 14.87 -12.01 -2.11
C ALA A 162 14.77 -11.61 -0.64
N GLU A 163 14.41 -12.55 0.24
CA GLU A 163 14.38 -12.33 1.69
C GLU A 163 15.76 -11.96 2.22
N ALA A 164 16.80 -12.69 1.84
CA ALA A 164 18.18 -12.38 2.24
C ALA A 164 18.65 -11.00 1.75
N VAL A 165 18.26 -10.58 0.53
CA VAL A 165 18.57 -9.24 0.00
C VAL A 165 17.83 -8.16 0.78
N CYS A 166 16.54 -8.33 1.06
CA CYS A 166 15.74 -7.36 1.80
C CYS A 166 16.20 -7.23 3.25
N GLN A 167 16.54 -8.35 3.90
CA GLN A 167 17.09 -8.37 5.24
C GLN A 167 18.42 -7.61 5.28
N ARG A 168 19.36 -7.93 4.39
CA ARG A 168 20.64 -7.19 4.30
C ARG A 168 20.42 -5.69 4.08
N PHE A 169 19.49 -5.32 3.19
CA PHE A 169 19.15 -3.92 2.99
C PHE A 169 18.72 -3.25 4.30
N VAL A 170 17.75 -3.83 5.03
CA VAL A 170 17.24 -3.30 6.30
C VAL A 170 18.32 -3.23 7.39
N GLU A 171 19.19 -4.24 7.47
CA GLU A 171 20.30 -4.29 8.44
C GLU A 171 21.33 -3.17 8.21
N GLU A 172 21.59 -2.81 6.94
CA GLU A 172 22.54 -1.78 6.52
C GLU A 172 21.98 -0.35 6.64
N GLN A 173 20.66 -0.17 6.85
CA GLN A 173 20.08 1.17 6.91
C GLN A 173 20.39 1.92 8.23
N PRO A 174 20.49 3.26 8.18
CA PRO A 174 20.61 4.08 9.37
C PRO A 174 19.44 3.84 10.34
N ARG A 175 19.75 3.77 11.64
CA ARG A 175 18.76 3.61 12.72
C ARG A 175 18.08 4.93 13.12
N THR A 176 18.20 5.97 12.29
CA THR A 176 17.40 7.20 12.40
C THR A 176 15.95 6.97 12.03
N LEU A 177 15.69 5.96 11.19
CA LEU A 177 14.36 5.45 10.88
C LEU A 177 14.17 4.07 11.52
N PHE A 178 12.95 3.76 11.93
CA PHE A 178 12.59 2.45 12.46
C PHE A 178 12.09 1.54 11.35
N TRP A 179 12.98 0.70 10.82
CA TRP A 179 12.70 -0.22 9.72
C TRP A 179 12.03 -1.51 10.20
N ARG A 180 11.14 -2.03 9.36
CA ARG A 180 10.45 -3.32 9.53
C ARG A 180 10.46 -4.05 8.20
N LEU A 181 10.76 -5.34 8.25
CA LEU A 181 10.62 -6.27 7.14
C LEU A 181 9.50 -7.26 7.48
N GLU A 182 8.45 -7.26 6.67
CA GLU A 182 7.31 -8.17 6.81
C GLU A 182 7.23 -9.12 5.60
N LYS A 183 6.91 -10.38 5.84
CA LYS A 183 6.64 -11.38 4.81
C LYS A 183 5.15 -11.53 4.60
N LEU A 184 4.70 -11.36 3.37
CA LEU A 184 3.32 -11.62 2.98
C LEU A 184 3.14 -13.10 2.67
N LYS A 185 2.14 -13.75 3.27
CA LYS A 185 1.81 -15.16 3.06
C LYS A 185 0.30 -15.35 2.83
N ASN A 186 -0.06 -16.32 2.02
CA ASN A 186 -1.44 -16.80 1.95
C ASN A 186 -1.75 -17.80 3.09
N ASN A 187 -3.01 -18.20 3.21
CA ASN A 187 -3.52 -19.17 4.18
C ASN A 187 -2.81 -20.53 4.14
N ALA A 188 -2.28 -20.93 2.99
CA ALA A 188 -1.51 -22.15 2.80
C ALA A 188 -0.04 -22.00 3.24
N GLY A 189 0.37 -20.83 3.74
CA GLY A 189 1.72 -20.51 4.18
C GLY A 189 2.69 -20.19 3.04
N LYS A 190 2.22 -20.13 1.79
CA LYS A 190 3.04 -19.79 0.62
C LYS A 190 3.33 -18.30 0.64
N SER A 191 4.61 -17.94 0.54
CA SER A 191 5.04 -16.54 0.47
C SER A 191 4.56 -15.90 -0.83
N ALA A 192 4.00 -14.70 -0.72
CA ALA A 192 3.51 -13.90 -1.84
C ALA A 192 4.35 -12.62 -2.07
N GLY A 193 5.16 -12.22 -1.09
CA GLY A 193 6.07 -11.08 -1.22
C GLY A 193 6.69 -10.66 0.11
N LEU A 194 7.46 -9.58 0.06
CA LEU A 194 8.11 -8.94 1.19
C LEU A 194 7.76 -7.45 1.20
N LEU A 195 7.52 -6.89 2.38
CA LEU A 195 7.19 -5.48 2.58
C LEU A 195 8.23 -4.86 3.49
N ILE A 196 8.98 -3.90 2.97
CA ILE A 196 9.87 -3.06 3.75
C ILE A 196 9.10 -1.78 4.10
N LYS A 197 8.98 -1.53 5.40
CA LYS A 197 8.30 -0.37 5.97
C LYS A 197 9.26 0.35 6.90
N PHE A 198 8.98 1.61 7.18
CA PHE A 198 9.71 2.36 8.19
C PHE A 198 8.80 3.35 8.90
N THR A 199 9.22 3.80 10.08
CA THR A 199 8.61 4.90 10.80
C THR A 199 9.67 5.94 11.13
N ASP A 200 9.35 7.21 10.88
CA ASP A 200 10.22 8.33 11.23
C ASP A 200 9.75 8.97 12.54
N PRO A 201 10.53 8.87 13.65
CA PRO A 201 10.18 9.52 14.91
C PRO A 201 10.14 11.05 14.82
N ASN A 202 10.86 11.66 13.88
CA ASN A 202 10.95 13.11 13.72
C ASN A 202 9.90 13.67 12.74
N GLY A 203 9.29 12.80 11.93
CA GLY A 203 8.29 13.18 10.93
C GLY A 203 8.84 14.02 9.78
N GLU A 204 10.14 13.96 9.50
CA GLU A 204 10.80 14.60 8.36
C GLU A 204 10.58 13.82 7.07
N VAL A 205 10.45 12.50 7.17
CA VAL A 205 10.19 11.56 6.08
C VAL A 205 8.72 11.14 6.14
N SER A 206 7.99 11.39 5.06
CA SER A 206 6.69 10.78 4.83
C SER A 206 6.86 9.28 4.58
N GLU A 207 6.19 8.47 5.41
CA GLU A 207 6.23 7.00 5.33
C GLU A 207 5.63 6.48 4.02
N PHE A 208 6.24 5.44 3.47
CA PHE A 208 5.76 4.67 2.31
C PHE A 208 6.20 3.21 2.43
N THR A 209 5.62 2.33 1.62
CA THR A 209 5.99 0.91 1.59
C THR A 209 6.87 0.63 0.37
N THR A 210 7.88 -0.21 0.55
CA THR A 210 8.59 -0.84 -0.57
C THR A 210 8.21 -2.31 -0.63
N SER A 211 7.68 -2.73 -1.75
CA SER A 211 7.14 -4.06 -2.00
C SER A 211 8.09 -4.84 -2.89
N VAL A 212 8.50 -6.04 -2.47
CA VAL A 212 9.15 -7.04 -3.32
C VAL A 212 8.20 -8.21 -3.47
N CYS A 213 7.35 -8.15 -4.50
CA CYS A 213 6.26 -9.09 -4.70
C CYS A 213 6.69 -10.28 -5.54
N PHE A 214 6.17 -11.46 -5.22
CA PHE A 214 6.51 -12.67 -5.96
C PHE A 214 5.60 -12.88 -7.16
N ARG A 215 6.17 -13.42 -8.23
CA ARG A 215 5.46 -13.84 -9.43
C ARG A 215 5.56 -15.34 -9.61
N GLU A 216 4.44 -15.99 -9.87
CA GLU A 216 4.36 -17.43 -10.15
C GLU A 216 4.06 -17.67 -11.62
N ASN A 217 4.80 -18.60 -12.23
CA ASN A 217 4.61 -18.96 -13.63
C ASN A 217 3.50 -20.00 -13.77
N VAL A 218 2.38 -19.61 -14.37
CA VAL A 218 1.22 -20.48 -14.64
C VAL A 218 0.77 -20.28 -16.09
N ASP A 219 0.76 -21.37 -16.86
CA ASP A 219 0.30 -21.40 -18.26
C ASP A 219 0.91 -20.27 -19.12
N GLY A 220 2.22 -20.07 -19.02
CA GLY A 220 2.96 -19.05 -19.78
C GLY A 220 2.78 -17.61 -19.29
N ASN A 221 2.14 -17.39 -18.13
CA ASN A 221 1.97 -16.09 -17.51
C ASN A 221 2.67 -16.01 -16.16
N ALA A 222 3.33 -14.88 -15.89
CA ALA A 222 3.86 -14.53 -14.58
C ALA A 222 2.77 -13.82 -13.75
N LEU A 223 2.10 -14.57 -12.89
CA LEU A 223 0.99 -14.10 -12.06
C LEU A 223 1.51 -13.36 -10.83
N HIS A 224 1.00 -12.15 -10.58
CA HIS A 224 1.33 -11.38 -9.38
C HIS A 224 0.63 -12.00 -8.15
N MET A 225 1.43 -12.64 -7.29
CA MET A 225 0.91 -13.47 -6.20
C MET A 225 0.07 -12.73 -5.14
N PRO A 226 0.46 -11.52 -4.67
CA PRO A 226 -0.35 -10.78 -3.69
C PRO A 226 -1.76 -10.48 -4.19
N SER A 227 -1.92 -10.33 -5.51
CA SER A 227 -3.20 -10.06 -6.15
C SER A 227 -3.94 -11.30 -6.67
N LEU A 228 -3.42 -12.49 -6.36
CA LEU A 228 -3.97 -13.76 -6.84
C LEU A 228 -4.07 -13.84 -8.37
N GLY A 229 -3.14 -13.19 -9.07
CA GLY A 229 -3.09 -13.17 -10.53
C GLY A 229 -4.03 -12.19 -11.23
N MET A 230 -4.70 -11.28 -10.50
CA MET A 230 -5.44 -10.16 -11.10
C MET A 230 -4.51 -9.35 -12.02
N TRP A 231 -3.32 -9.02 -11.54
CA TRP A 231 -2.24 -8.54 -12.39
C TRP A 231 -1.39 -9.71 -12.85
N TYR A 232 -1.11 -9.75 -14.14
CA TYR A 232 -0.30 -10.77 -14.78
C TYR A 232 0.43 -10.16 -15.96
N ALA A 233 1.40 -10.87 -16.51
CA ALA A 233 1.93 -10.59 -17.83
C ALA A 233 2.50 -11.89 -18.44
N PRO A 234 2.73 -11.94 -19.76
CA PRO A 234 3.52 -13.01 -20.37
C PRO A 234 4.83 -13.27 -19.62
N VAL A 235 5.16 -14.54 -19.40
CA VAL A 235 6.33 -14.95 -18.61
C VAL A 235 7.64 -14.44 -19.19
N GLU A 236 7.71 -14.22 -20.50
CA GLU A 236 8.89 -13.69 -21.22
C GLU A 236 9.34 -12.29 -20.77
N TYR A 237 8.51 -11.54 -20.06
CA TYR A 237 8.92 -10.26 -19.45
C TYR A 237 9.66 -10.46 -18.12
N PHE A 238 9.49 -11.61 -17.47
CA PHE A 238 10.00 -11.91 -16.13
C PHE A 238 10.87 -13.18 -16.08
N ASP A 239 11.10 -13.86 -17.20
CA ASP A 239 12.02 -14.99 -17.31
C ASP A 239 13.48 -14.57 -17.09
N GLN A 240 13.79 -13.32 -17.43
CA GLN A 240 15.06 -12.63 -17.29
C GLN A 240 14.80 -11.15 -17.02
N THR A 241 15.82 -10.48 -16.50
CA THR A 241 15.84 -9.03 -16.32
C THR A 241 16.74 -8.37 -17.38
N GLU A 242 16.40 -7.14 -17.74
CA GLU A 242 17.28 -6.23 -18.47
C GLU A 242 17.93 -5.23 -17.51
N VAL A 243 19.14 -4.78 -17.82
CA VAL A 243 19.82 -3.73 -17.05
C VAL A 243 19.51 -2.37 -17.66
N PHE A 244 18.94 -1.48 -16.85
CA PHE A 244 18.69 -0.09 -17.17
C PHE A 244 19.60 0.82 -16.34
N LEU A 245 20.24 1.81 -16.96
CA LEU A 245 21.13 2.75 -16.26
C LEU A 245 20.32 3.98 -15.83
N TRP A 246 19.93 4.04 -14.56
CA TRP A 246 19.16 5.15 -14.00
C TRP A 246 20.00 6.00 -13.05
N LYS A 247 20.19 7.28 -13.40
CA LYS A 247 20.97 8.27 -12.61
C LYS A 247 22.31 7.71 -12.10
N GLY A 248 23.04 7.04 -12.99
CA GLY A 248 24.38 6.46 -12.73
C GLY A 248 24.39 5.10 -12.01
N THR A 249 23.24 4.51 -11.70
CA THR A 249 23.13 3.20 -11.04
C THR A 249 22.46 2.20 -11.98
N GLN A 250 22.99 0.98 -12.02
CA GLN A 250 22.34 -0.12 -12.73
C GLN A 250 21.14 -0.60 -11.92
N ILE A 251 19.98 -0.64 -12.56
CA ILE A 251 18.77 -1.26 -12.03
C ILE A 251 18.32 -2.36 -12.97
N GLN A 252 17.69 -3.39 -12.42
CA GLN A 252 17.08 -4.47 -13.16
C GLN A 252 15.62 -4.13 -13.44
N VAL A 253 15.19 -4.30 -14.69
CA VAL A 253 13.82 -4.06 -15.17
C VAL A 253 13.32 -5.32 -15.91
N PRO A 254 12.00 -5.47 -16.13
CA PRO A 254 11.47 -6.55 -16.94
C PRO A 254 12.12 -6.56 -18.33
N LYS A 255 12.31 -7.76 -18.89
CA LYS A 255 12.75 -7.88 -20.28
C LYS A 255 11.71 -7.25 -21.20
N ASN A 256 12.17 -6.53 -22.23
CA ASN A 256 11.35 -5.71 -23.10
C ASN A 256 10.42 -4.76 -22.31
N TYR A 257 10.94 -4.09 -21.27
CA TYR A 257 10.15 -3.27 -20.34
C TYR A 257 9.19 -2.26 -21.02
N LEU A 258 9.52 -1.73 -22.21
CA LEU A 258 8.62 -0.85 -22.96
C LEU A 258 7.35 -1.57 -23.43
N SER A 259 7.49 -2.81 -23.91
CA SER A 259 6.36 -3.67 -24.29
C SER A 259 5.58 -4.11 -23.05
N TYR A 260 6.28 -4.41 -21.95
CA TYR A 260 5.65 -4.71 -20.66
C TYR A 260 4.81 -3.52 -20.16
N LEU A 261 5.35 -2.30 -20.14
CA LEU A 261 4.60 -1.10 -19.76
C LEU A 261 3.38 -0.89 -20.67
N SER A 262 3.53 -1.14 -21.98
CA SER A 262 2.42 -1.07 -22.93
C SER A 262 1.36 -2.14 -22.67
N PHE A 263 1.77 -3.34 -22.24
CA PHE A 263 0.87 -4.41 -21.83
C PHE A 263 0.10 -4.03 -20.56
N VAL A 264 0.75 -3.48 -19.54
CA VAL A 264 0.08 -3.16 -18.26
C VAL A 264 -0.84 -1.95 -18.39
N TYR A 265 -0.38 -0.90 -19.08
CA TYR A 265 -1.00 0.44 -19.00
C TYR A 265 -1.55 0.96 -20.33
N GLY A 266 -1.32 0.28 -21.46
CA GLY A 266 -1.70 0.79 -22.77
C GLY A 266 -0.85 2.00 -23.18
N ASP A 267 -1.48 3.17 -23.39
CA ASP A 267 -0.78 4.42 -23.72
C ASP A 267 -0.22 5.11 -22.47
N TRP A 268 0.84 4.53 -21.92
CA TRP A 268 1.45 4.97 -20.66
C TRP A 268 2.30 6.23 -20.75
N LYS A 269 2.64 6.65 -21.99
CA LYS A 269 3.45 7.86 -22.23
C LYS A 269 2.70 9.13 -21.89
N VAL A 270 1.37 9.08 -21.85
CA VAL A 270 0.52 10.17 -21.37
C VAL A 270 0.27 9.98 -19.87
N PRO A 271 0.76 10.89 -19.01
CA PRO A 271 0.59 10.73 -17.56
C PRO A 271 -0.89 10.78 -17.15
N LYS A 272 -1.29 9.81 -16.32
CA LYS A 272 -2.57 9.80 -15.60
C LYS A 272 -2.29 9.85 -14.10
N LYS A 273 -2.85 10.83 -13.39
CA LYS A 273 -2.59 11.02 -11.95
C LYS A 273 -3.42 10.08 -11.09
N ASP A 274 -4.69 9.97 -11.42
CA ASP A 274 -5.67 9.18 -10.66
C ASP A 274 -6.03 7.93 -11.46
N ILE A 275 -5.05 7.02 -11.62
CA ILE A 275 -5.25 5.77 -12.36
C ILE A 275 -6.36 4.96 -11.67
N GLN A 276 -7.36 4.56 -12.44
CA GLN A 276 -8.45 3.69 -12.00
C GLN A 276 -8.14 2.24 -12.38
N LEU A 277 -8.79 1.29 -11.73
CA LEU A 277 -8.62 -0.13 -12.07
C LEU A 277 -8.94 -0.40 -13.56
N SER A 278 -9.89 0.34 -14.14
CA SER A 278 -10.27 0.27 -15.55
C SER A 278 -9.25 0.90 -16.52
N ASP A 279 -8.24 1.62 -16.01
CA ASP A 279 -7.17 2.18 -16.84
C ASP A 279 -6.06 1.17 -17.15
N TYR A 280 -5.96 0.08 -16.38
CA TYR A 280 -5.03 -1.02 -16.70
C TYR A 280 -5.52 -1.74 -17.95
N ALA A 281 -4.63 -1.91 -18.92
CA ALA A 281 -4.98 -2.50 -20.21
C ALA A 281 -5.24 -4.01 -20.11
N HIS A 282 -4.59 -4.70 -19.17
CA HIS A 282 -4.76 -6.13 -18.95
C HIS A 282 -4.79 -6.47 -17.47
N THR A 283 -5.96 -6.92 -17.02
CA THR A 283 -6.17 -7.54 -15.71
C THR A 283 -7.03 -8.79 -15.88
N ARG A 284 -7.07 -9.65 -14.87
CA ARG A 284 -7.98 -10.80 -14.78
C ARG A 284 -8.94 -10.60 -13.62
N GLU A 285 -10.13 -11.15 -13.76
CA GLU A 285 -11.07 -11.23 -12.65
C GLU A 285 -10.56 -12.24 -11.61
N VAL A 286 -10.63 -11.85 -10.35
CA VAL A 286 -10.37 -12.72 -9.19
C VAL A 286 -11.61 -12.67 -8.32
N SER A 287 -12.15 -13.82 -7.96
CA SER A 287 -13.40 -13.88 -7.22
C SER A 287 -13.22 -13.43 -5.77
N PHE A 288 -14.27 -12.89 -5.18
CA PHE A 288 -14.29 -12.56 -3.75
C PHE A 288 -14.03 -13.79 -2.87
N GLU A 289 -14.49 -14.97 -3.30
CA GLU A 289 -14.26 -16.23 -2.60
C GLU A 289 -12.77 -16.61 -2.60
N ASP A 290 -12.07 -16.40 -3.71
CA ASP A 290 -10.63 -16.63 -3.82
C ASP A 290 -9.84 -15.70 -2.90
N VAL A 291 -10.19 -14.40 -2.87
CA VAL A 291 -9.58 -13.42 -1.97
C VAL A 291 -9.78 -13.79 -0.51
N LYS A 292 -11.02 -14.15 -0.15
CA LYS A 292 -11.37 -14.57 1.20
C LYS A 292 -10.67 -15.87 1.60
N SER A 293 -10.59 -16.83 0.69
CA SER A 293 -9.91 -18.11 0.89
C SER A 293 -8.42 -17.88 1.10
N ALA A 294 -7.77 -17.09 0.25
CA ALA A 294 -6.35 -16.81 0.33
C ALA A 294 -5.92 -16.17 1.66
N ALA A 295 -6.80 -15.41 2.32
CA ALA A 295 -6.63 -14.84 3.65
C ALA A 295 -5.19 -14.35 3.92
N MET A 296 -4.72 -13.43 3.07
CA MET A 296 -3.35 -12.91 3.12
C MET A 296 -3.02 -12.33 4.50
N SER A 297 -1.83 -12.67 4.99
CA SER A 297 -1.34 -12.26 6.31
C SER A 297 0.12 -11.82 6.23
N CYS A 298 0.53 -10.96 7.16
CA CYS A 298 1.91 -10.48 7.27
C CYS A 298 2.58 -11.08 8.49
N GLU A 299 3.79 -11.61 8.31
CA GLU A 299 4.67 -12.10 9.36
C GLU A 299 5.87 -11.15 9.50
N LEU A 300 6.15 -10.65 10.70
CA LEU A 300 7.34 -9.82 10.94
C LEU A 300 8.60 -10.68 10.91
N LEU A 301 9.54 -10.37 10.01
CA LEU A 301 10.83 -11.06 9.90
C LEU A 301 11.93 -10.31 10.66
N GLU A 302 11.97 -8.99 10.49
CA GLU A 302 12.97 -8.14 11.12
C GLU A 302 12.35 -6.82 11.55
N GLN A 303 12.84 -6.32 12.68
CA GLN A 303 12.56 -4.97 13.14
C GLN A 303 13.87 -4.36 13.66
N SER A 304 14.18 -3.15 13.19
CA SER A 304 15.31 -2.40 13.73
C SER A 304 15.05 -2.08 15.21
N ASN A 305 15.90 -2.56 16.11
CA ASN A 305 15.88 -2.12 17.51
C ASN A 305 16.54 -0.75 17.64
N ALA A 306 16.02 0.10 18.52
CA ALA A 306 16.72 1.31 18.95
C ALA A 306 18.08 0.91 19.53
N ARG A 307 19.16 1.45 18.95
CA ARG A 307 20.50 1.38 19.57
C ARG A 307 20.67 2.56 20.51
#